data_AF-A0A2R5FMJ9-F1
#
_entry.id   AF-A0A2R5FMJ9-F1
#
_cell.length_a   1.000
_cell.length_b   1.000
_cell.length_c   1.000
_cell.angle_alpha   90.00
_cell.angle_beta   90.00
_cell.angle_gamma   90.00
#
_symmetry.space_group_name_H-M   'P 1'
#
loop_
_entity.id
_entity.type
_entity.pdbx_description
1 polymer ?
#
loop_
_entity_poly.entity_id
_entity_poly.type
_entity_poly.pdbx_seq_one_letter_code
_entity_poly.pdbx_strand_id
1 'polypeptide(L)'
;MKGFKLPNGAERSPDASWVKMERWNALSEAEKERFAPLCPDFVIELMSPSDSLEKTRTKMREYMENGARLGWLINRGQQQVEIYHPNREVEILQSPKSLSREDVLPGFVLDLVEIW
;
A
#
# COMPACT_ATOMS: atom_id res chain seq x y z
N MET A 1 9.68 -12.25 -1.33
CA MET A 1 8.26 -12.53 -1.04
C MET A 1 7.48 -12.40 -2.34
N LYS A 2 6.57 -13.34 -2.66
CA LYS A 2 5.85 -13.34 -3.96
C LYS A 2 4.63 -12.40 -4.01
N GLY A 3 4.14 -11.97 -2.85
CA GLY A 3 2.97 -11.09 -2.70
C GLY A 3 2.06 -11.56 -1.57
N PHE A 4 0.81 -11.13 -1.60
CA PHE A 4 -0.23 -11.38 -0.61
C PHE A 4 -1.48 -11.98 -1.26
N LYS A 5 -2.07 -12.95 -0.59
CA LYS A 5 -3.42 -13.44 -0.90
C LYS A 5 -4.39 -12.78 0.08
N LEU A 6 -5.18 -11.85 -0.43
CA LEU A 6 -6.15 -11.08 0.34
C LEU A 6 -7.34 -11.95 0.79
N PRO A 7 -8.08 -11.55 1.84
CA PRO A 7 -9.29 -12.24 2.29
C PRO A 7 -10.33 -12.52 1.20
N ASN A 8 -10.50 -11.63 0.22
CA ASN A 8 -11.38 -11.84 -0.93
C ASN A 8 -10.82 -12.84 -1.97
N GLY A 9 -9.64 -13.42 -1.73
CA GLY A 9 -8.97 -14.38 -2.61
C GLY A 9 -8.07 -13.76 -3.66
N ALA A 10 -8.04 -12.42 -3.79
CA ALA A 10 -7.19 -11.74 -4.76
C ALA A 10 -5.71 -11.90 -4.41
N GLU A 11 -4.88 -12.15 -5.42
CA GLU A 11 -3.42 -12.13 -5.28
C GLU A 11 -2.89 -10.75 -5.69
N ARG A 12 -2.11 -10.14 -4.80
CA ARG A 12 -1.58 -8.79 -4.97
C ARG A 12 -0.11 -8.73 -4.59
N SER A 13 0.66 -8.02 -5.40
CA SER A 13 2.04 -7.67 -5.10
C SER A 13 2.15 -6.14 -5.21
N PRO A 14 2.09 -5.40 -4.09
CA PRO A 14 2.36 -3.97 -4.10
C PRO A 14 3.85 -3.70 -4.31
N ASP A 15 4.20 -2.48 -4.72
CA ASP A 15 5.60 -2.05 -4.88
C ASP A 15 6.34 -2.02 -3.53
N ALA A 16 5.63 -1.61 -2.48
CA ALA A 16 6.09 -1.75 -1.10
C ALA A 16 4.94 -2.11 -0.18
N SER A 17 5.24 -2.79 0.92
CA SER A 17 4.25 -3.11 1.93
C SER A 17 4.89 -3.20 3.31
N TRP A 18 4.06 -3.01 4.32
CA TRP A 18 4.43 -3.24 5.70
C TRP A 18 3.34 -4.03 6.40
N VAL A 19 3.78 -4.97 7.23
CA VAL A 19 2.93 -5.84 8.04
C VAL A 19 3.46 -5.79 9.45
N LYS A 20 2.57 -5.71 10.44
CA LYS A 20 2.98 -5.87 11.84
C LYS A 20 3.71 -7.19 12.04
N MET A 21 4.82 -7.14 12.77
CA MET A 21 5.64 -8.33 13.05
C MET A 21 4.84 -9.47 13.70
N GLU A 22 3.90 -9.15 14.59
CA GLU A 22 3.02 -10.14 15.23
C GLU A 22 2.16 -10.92 14.22
N ARG A 23 1.62 -10.24 13.20
CA ARG A 23 0.81 -10.85 12.14
C ARG A 23 1.66 -11.69 11.20
N TRP A 24 2.88 -11.23 10.91
CA TRP A 24 3.83 -11.98 10.10
C TRP A 24 4.32 -13.25 10.81
N ASN A 25 4.62 -13.16 12.10
CA ASN A 25 5.09 -14.29 12.90
C ASN A 25 4.00 -15.33 13.18
N ALA A 26 2.72 -14.96 13.07
CA ALA A 26 1.61 -15.89 13.15
C ALA A 26 1.49 -16.81 11.92
N LEU A 27 2.15 -16.47 10.81
CA LEU A 27 2.19 -17.33 9.62
C LEU A 27 3.17 -18.50 9.81
N SER A 28 2.81 -19.65 9.26
CA SER A 28 3.73 -20.77 9.08
C SER A 28 4.81 -20.44 8.03
N GLU A 29 5.97 -21.11 8.10
CA GLU A 29 7.03 -20.93 7.10
C GLU A 29 6.54 -21.20 5.67
N ALA A 30 5.73 -22.24 5.49
CA ALA A 30 5.14 -22.56 4.19
C ALA A 30 4.19 -21.46 3.66
N GLU A 31 3.56 -20.67 4.53
CA GLU A 31 2.74 -19.52 4.15
C GLU A 31 3.59 -18.31 3.75
N LYS A 32 4.74 -18.11 4.40
CA LYS A 32 5.69 -17.03 4.09
C LYS A 32 6.39 -17.22 2.74
N GLU A 33 6.55 -18.47 2.29
CA GLU A 33 7.20 -18.82 1.01
C GLU A 33 6.29 -18.65 -0.23
N ARG A 34 4.98 -18.44 -0.04
CA ARG A 34 3.99 -18.25 -1.11
C ARG A 34 3.39 -16.84 -1.07
N PHE A 35 2.26 -16.62 -1.75
CA PHE A 35 1.44 -15.44 -1.49
C PHE A 35 0.89 -15.53 -0.06
N ALA A 36 1.44 -14.71 0.84
CA ALA A 36 1.11 -14.75 2.26
C ALA A 36 -0.40 -14.50 2.44
N PRO A 37 -1.15 -15.35 3.17
CA PRO A 37 -2.61 -15.27 3.27
C PRO A 37 -3.06 -14.18 4.25
N LEU A 38 -2.65 -12.95 3.99
CA LEU A 38 -3.03 -11.77 4.77
C LEU A 38 -3.09 -10.54 3.86
N CYS A 39 -3.85 -9.52 4.28
CA CYS A 39 -3.73 -8.18 3.73
C CYS A 39 -2.67 -7.37 4.51
N PRO A 40 -1.74 -6.66 3.84
CA PRO A 40 -0.77 -5.81 4.53
C PRO A 40 -1.43 -4.71 5.35
N ASP A 41 -0.77 -4.27 6.42
CA ASP A 41 -1.25 -3.13 7.22
C ASP A 41 -1.08 -1.80 6.46
N PHE A 42 -0.02 -1.70 5.65
CA PHE A 42 0.28 -0.56 4.80
C PHE A 42 0.79 -1.01 3.43
N VAL A 43 0.37 -0.30 2.38
CA VAL A 43 0.76 -0.56 0.98
C VAL A 43 1.18 0.72 0.27
N ILE A 44 2.17 0.60 -0.62
CA ILE A 44 2.53 1.62 -1.59
C ILE A 44 2.35 1.04 -2.99
N GLU A 45 1.68 1.79 -3.86
CA GLU A 45 1.62 1.56 -5.30
C GLU A 45 2.25 2.76 -6.00
N LEU A 46 3.27 2.51 -6.82
CA LEU A 46 3.96 3.49 -7.63
C LEU A 46 3.47 3.37 -9.07
N MET A 47 2.82 4.42 -9.58
CA MET A 47 2.33 4.37 -10.96
C MET A 47 3.48 4.38 -11.97
N SER A 48 3.50 3.37 -12.83
CA SER A 48 4.31 3.35 -14.04
C SER A 48 3.61 4.13 -15.18
N PRO A 49 4.35 4.58 -16.21
CA PRO A 49 3.75 5.28 -17.36
C PRO A 49 2.68 4.48 -18.12
N SER A 50 2.71 3.15 -18.04
CA SER A 50 1.75 2.25 -18.69
C SER A 50 0.52 1.95 -17.84
N ASP A 51 0.50 2.33 -16.57
CA ASP A 51 -0.58 1.98 -15.66
C ASP A 51 -1.82 2.84 -15.89
N SER A 52 -2.98 2.22 -15.69
CA SER A 52 -4.26 2.92 -15.66
C SER A 52 -4.54 3.41 -14.24
N LEU A 53 -4.66 4.73 -14.08
CA LEU A 53 -5.02 5.35 -12.80
C LEU A 53 -6.29 4.73 -12.19
N GLU A 54 -7.32 4.51 -13.00
CA GLU A 54 -8.58 3.93 -12.53
C GLU A 54 -8.40 2.50 -11.99
N LYS A 55 -7.62 1.67 -12.70
CA LYS A 55 -7.30 0.31 -12.24
C LYS A 55 -6.52 0.34 -10.94
N THR A 56 -5.52 1.22 -10.82
CA THR A 56 -4.74 1.32 -9.58
C THR A 56 -5.58 1.85 -8.43
N ARG A 57 -6.43 2.86 -8.64
CA ARG A 57 -7.40 3.31 -7.62
C ARG A 57 -8.36 2.20 -7.18
N THR A 58 -8.76 1.33 -8.10
CA THR A 58 -9.58 0.15 -7.79
C THR A 58 -8.83 -0.84 -6.91
N LYS A 59 -7.55 -1.10 -7.23
CA LYS A 59 -6.63 -1.90 -6.41
C LYS A 59 -6.46 -1.29 -5.01
N MET A 60 -6.31 0.03 -4.90
CA MET A 60 -6.20 0.73 -3.61
C MET A 60 -7.45 0.57 -2.74
N ARG A 61 -8.65 0.71 -3.32
CA ARG A 61 -9.91 0.45 -2.59
C ARG A 61 -10.02 -1.00 -2.14
N GLU A 62 -9.65 -1.94 -3.00
CA GLU A 62 -9.66 -3.36 -2.65
C GLU A 62 -8.75 -3.66 -1.45
N TYR A 63 -7.55 -3.05 -1.36
CA TYR A 63 -6.71 -3.21 -0.16
C TYR A 63 -7.42 -2.72 1.10
N MET A 64 -8.08 -1.55 1.06
CA MET A 64 -8.80 -1.01 2.22
C MET A 64 -9.95 -1.92 2.66
N GLU A 65 -10.71 -2.45 1.69
CA GLU A 65 -11.80 -3.42 1.93
C GLU A 65 -11.30 -4.75 2.52
N ASN A 66 -10.04 -5.09 2.26
CA ASN A 66 -9.41 -6.34 2.71
C ASN A 66 -8.59 -6.19 4.00
N GLY A 67 -8.57 -5.00 4.61
CA GLY A 67 -8.01 -4.77 5.95
C GLY A 67 -6.72 -3.96 6.00
N ALA A 68 -6.25 -3.40 4.89
CA ALA A 68 -5.17 -2.42 4.92
C ALA A 68 -5.62 -1.17 5.68
N ARG A 69 -4.73 -0.61 6.51
CA ARG A 69 -5.01 0.55 7.37
C ARG A 69 -4.61 1.87 6.72
N LEU A 70 -3.66 1.80 5.79
CA LEU A 70 -3.12 2.92 5.05
C LEU A 70 -2.69 2.45 3.67
N GLY A 71 -2.93 3.28 2.65
CA GLY A 71 -2.36 3.08 1.32
C GLY A 71 -1.88 4.39 0.71
N TRP A 72 -0.71 4.38 0.08
CA TRP A 72 -0.22 5.50 -0.73
C TRP A 72 -0.14 5.09 -2.19
N LEU A 73 -0.86 5.83 -3.04
CA LEU A 73 -0.73 5.75 -4.48
C LEU A 73 0.09 6.95 -4.95
N ILE A 74 1.29 6.69 -5.45
CA ILE A 74 2.24 7.72 -5.89
C ILE A 74 2.18 7.80 -7.41
N ASN A 75 1.63 8.90 -7.92
CA ASN A 75 1.61 9.23 -9.34
C ASN A 75 2.74 10.20 -9.67
N ARG A 76 3.86 9.66 -10.16
CA ARG A 76 5.05 10.45 -10.54
C ARG A 76 4.79 11.41 -11.69
N GLY A 77 3.99 10.99 -12.68
CA GLY A 77 3.68 11.80 -13.86
C GLY A 77 2.90 13.07 -13.52
N GLN A 78 2.10 13.05 -12.46
CA GLN A 78 1.37 14.21 -11.94
C GLN A 78 1.99 14.80 -10.68
N GLN A 79 3.11 14.23 -10.20
CA GLN A 79 3.69 14.51 -8.87
C GLN A 79 2.63 14.54 -7.77
N GLN A 80 1.72 13.57 -7.77
CA GLN A 80 0.58 13.55 -6.88
C GLN A 80 0.64 12.30 -5.99
N VAL A 81 0.22 12.44 -4.75
CA VAL A 81 0.00 11.30 -3.86
C VAL A 81 -1.46 11.25 -3.47
N GLU A 82 -2.08 10.09 -3.65
CA GLU A 82 -3.38 9.78 -3.08
C GLU A 82 -3.22 8.91 -1.84
N ILE A 83 -3.90 9.28 -0.76
CA ILE A 83 -3.78 8.66 0.56
C ILE A 83 -5.11 8.03 0.92
N TYR A 84 -5.06 6.72 1.14
CA TYR A 84 -6.21 5.87 1.38
C TYR A 84 -6.25 5.44 2.84
N HIS A 85 -7.42 5.60 3.45
CA HIS A 85 -7.77 5.04 4.75
C HIS A 85 -9.10 4.29 4.64
N PRO A 86 -9.35 3.27 5.47
CA PRO A 86 -10.65 2.60 5.54
C PRO A 86 -11.77 3.59 5.87
N ASN A 87 -12.87 3.51 5.12
CA ASN A 87 -14.10 4.27 5.36
C ASN A 87 -13.90 5.80 5.41
N ARG A 88 -12.92 6.33 4.68
CA ARG A 88 -12.66 7.76 4.56
C ARG A 88 -12.53 8.15 3.09
N GLU A 89 -12.78 9.42 2.81
CA GLU A 89 -12.47 9.99 1.51
C GLU A 89 -10.96 9.98 1.25
N VAL A 90 -10.58 9.88 -0.02
CA VAL A 90 -9.19 9.88 -0.45
C VAL A 90 -8.62 11.28 -0.30
N GLU A 91 -7.55 11.41 0.47
CA GLU A 91 -6.78 12.65 0.57
C GLU A 91 -5.81 12.74 -0.61
N ILE A 92 -5.71 13.92 -1.22
CA ILE A 92 -4.85 14.17 -2.37
C ILE A 92 -3.84 15.25 -2.02
N LEU A 93 -2.55 14.94 -2.16
CA LEU A 93 -1.46 15.88 -1.98
C LEU A 93 -0.75 16.14 -3.31
N GLN A 94 -0.58 17.42 -3.64
CA GLN A 94 0.11 17.86 -4.84
C GLN A 94 1.56 18.20 -4.52
N SER A 95 2.48 17.56 -5.25
CA SER A 95 3.94 17.69 -5.16
C SER A 95 4.49 17.70 -3.72
N PRO A 96 4.08 16.78 -2.83
CA PRO A 96 4.63 16.72 -1.47
C PRO A 96 6.13 16.41 -1.50
N LYS A 97 6.90 17.03 -0.59
CA LYS A 97 8.34 16.71 -0.45
C LYS A 97 8.56 15.45 0.38
N SER A 98 7.68 15.19 1.33
CA SER A 98 7.75 14.04 2.23
C SER A 98 6.37 13.63 2.72
N LEU A 99 6.23 12.39 3.19
CA LEU A 99 5.01 11.86 3.80
C LEU A 99 5.32 11.16 5.12
N SER A 100 4.45 11.35 6.10
CA SER A 100 4.46 10.61 7.37
C SER A 100 3.03 10.31 7.81
N ARG A 101 2.84 9.22 8.56
CA ARG A 101 1.56 8.82 9.16
C ARG A 101 1.81 8.12 10.49
N GLU A 102 2.01 8.92 11.54
CA GLU A 102 2.37 8.46 12.90
C GLU A 102 1.36 7.48 13.52
N ASP A 103 0.10 7.54 13.11
CA ASP A 103 -0.97 6.66 13.60
C ASP A 103 -0.88 5.22 13.07
N VAL A 104 -0.17 5.02 11.96
CA VAL A 104 0.02 3.70 11.34
C VAL A 104 1.49 3.28 11.34
N LEU A 105 2.41 4.20 11.05
CA LEU A 105 3.85 4.00 10.96
C LEU A 105 4.58 5.06 11.81
N PRO A 106 4.66 4.89 13.14
CA PRO A 106 5.35 5.83 14.01
C PRO A 106 6.81 6.04 13.60
N GLY A 107 7.22 7.29 13.44
CA GLY A 107 8.59 7.67 13.08
C GLY A 107 9.01 7.37 11.63
N PHE A 108 8.12 6.86 10.78
CA PHE A 108 8.42 6.65 9.37
C PHE A 108 8.12 7.92 8.56
N VAL A 109 9.13 8.36 7.81
CA VAL A 109 9.02 9.44 6.85
C VAL A 109 9.52 8.94 5.50
N LEU A 110 8.69 9.05 4.48
CA LEU A 110 9.08 8.81 3.10
C LEU A 110 9.48 10.15 2.48
N ASP A 111 10.75 10.28 2.11
CA ASP A 111 11.23 11.37 1.27
C ASP A 111 10.83 11.09 -0.18
N LEU A 112 10.14 12.05 -0.80
CA LEU A 112 9.65 11.92 -2.18
C LEU A 112 10.51 12.69 -3.18
N VAL A 113 11.47 13.49 -2.72
CA VAL A 113 12.34 14.29 -3.61
C VAL A 113 13.10 13.40 -4.59
N GLU A 114 13.55 12.22 -4.13
CA GLU A 114 14.25 11.24 -4.98
C GLU A 114 13.31 10.37 -5.84
N ILE A 115 11.99 10.44 -5.60
CA ILE A 115 10.99 9.63 -6.32
C ILE A 115 10.41 10.38 -7.52
N TRP A 116 10.45 11.71 -7.49
CA TRP A 116 9.97 12.57 -8.57
C TRP A 116 10.71 12.41 -9.90
#